data_AF-X1KS70-F1
#
_entry.id   AF-X1KS70-F1
#
_cell.length_a   1.000
_cell.length_b   1.000
_cell.length_c   1.000
_cell.angle_alpha   90.00
_cell.angle_beta   90.00
_cell.angle_gamma   90.00
#
_symmetry.space_group_name_H-M   'P 1'
#
loop_
_entity.id
_entity.type
_entity.pdbx_description
1 polymer ?
#
loop_
_entity_poly.entity_id
_entity_poly.type
_entity_poly.pdbx_seq_one_letter_code
_entity_poly.pdbx_strand_id
1 'polypeptide(L)'
;YAGNRRRFGVLGGDYKLARAFADRNRLEPGTTTFASEKERLINSTDFTDGARLINHSRLMHVEGKYDFNEWISWADFEIGSNYRFYDLVSEGSIFPDTANNDITFYEYGGYLKASRKFLDEDLSVTASVRYDKSENFDDHLSPRISALYTFREKHNFRASFLTGYRNPGAKEQFMNKDIGPARLLGGLSELVSPYNLPMNGIFRKKVYAFNDAVNANLYSEK
;
A
#
# COMPACT_ATOMS: atom_id res chain seq x y z
N TYR A 1 15.03 -38.78 -23.59
CA TYR A 1 15.28 -37.35 -23.87
C TYR A 1 16.58 -36.95 -23.18
N ALA A 2 17.73 -37.17 -23.83
CA ALA A 2 19.06 -36.91 -23.26
C ALA A 2 19.52 -35.49 -23.62
N GLY A 3 18.97 -34.50 -22.91
CA GLY A 3 19.23 -33.08 -23.16
C GLY A 3 20.44 -32.57 -22.37
N ASN A 4 21.66 -32.93 -22.78
CA ASN A 4 22.91 -32.35 -22.26
C ASN A 4 23.15 -30.92 -22.78
N ARG A 5 22.21 -29.98 -22.55
CA ARG A 5 22.50 -28.55 -22.77
C ARG A 5 23.18 -27.96 -21.55
N ARG A 6 24.52 -28.06 -21.53
CA ARG A 6 25.41 -27.46 -20.53
C ARG A 6 25.58 -25.96 -20.82
N ARG A 7 24.66 -25.11 -20.37
CA ARG A 7 24.86 -23.65 -20.49
C ARG A 7 25.95 -23.13 -19.53
N PHE A 8 26.22 -23.85 -18.43
CA PHE A 8 27.10 -23.40 -17.35
C PHE A 8 27.98 -24.50 -16.72
N GLY A 9 28.11 -25.67 -17.36
CA GLY A 9 28.98 -26.76 -16.86
C GLY A 9 28.48 -27.54 -15.64
N VAL A 10 27.28 -27.24 -15.11
CA VAL A 10 26.65 -27.95 -13.98
C VAL A 10 25.71 -29.05 -14.51
N LEU A 11 25.83 -30.28 -13.97
CA LEU A 11 24.94 -31.40 -14.30
C LEU A 11 23.56 -31.21 -13.65
N GLY A 12 22.48 -31.39 -14.42
CA GLY A 12 21.13 -31.40 -13.86
C GLY A 12 20.93 -32.56 -12.89
N GLY A 13 20.36 -32.28 -11.71
CA GLY A 13 20.12 -33.28 -10.65
C GLY A 13 21.20 -33.35 -9.56
N ASP A 14 22.34 -32.68 -9.72
CA ASP A 14 23.38 -32.58 -8.69
C ASP A 14 23.27 -31.25 -7.91
N TYR A 15 22.57 -31.29 -6.79
CA TYR A 15 22.34 -30.11 -5.96
C TYR A 15 23.63 -29.58 -5.29
N LYS A 16 24.63 -30.44 -5.04
CA LYS A 16 25.90 -30.03 -4.42
C LYS A 16 26.75 -29.24 -5.39
N LEU A 17 26.91 -29.74 -6.62
CA LEU A 17 27.63 -29.01 -7.67
C LEU A 17 26.89 -27.72 -8.05
N ALA A 18 25.55 -27.73 -8.09
CA ALA A 18 24.77 -26.51 -8.32
C ALA A 18 25.00 -25.45 -7.24
N ARG A 19 25.05 -25.86 -5.95
CA ARG A 19 25.34 -24.94 -4.85
C ARG A 19 26.77 -24.39 -4.90
N ALA A 20 27.76 -25.27 -5.09
CA ALA A 20 29.16 -24.86 -5.22
C ALA A 20 29.38 -23.88 -6.38
N PHE A 21 28.73 -24.13 -7.53
CA PHE A 21 28.75 -23.20 -8.65
C PHE A 21 28.13 -21.86 -8.25
N ALA A 22 26.93 -21.83 -7.68
CA ALA A 22 26.27 -20.58 -7.27
C ALA A 22 27.11 -19.76 -6.26
N ASP A 23 27.85 -20.43 -5.37
CA ASP A 23 28.63 -19.80 -4.31
C ASP A 23 30.02 -19.33 -4.73
N ARG A 24 30.50 -19.64 -5.93
CA ARG A 24 31.90 -19.40 -6.38
C ARG A 24 32.41 -17.97 -6.24
N ASN A 25 31.51 -16.97 -6.29
CA ASN A 25 31.83 -15.54 -6.15
C ASN A 25 31.14 -14.91 -4.93
N ARG A 26 30.61 -15.73 -4.01
CA ARG A 26 29.94 -15.22 -2.82
C ARG A 26 30.98 -14.68 -1.86
N LEU A 27 30.70 -13.51 -1.30
CA LEU A 27 31.50 -12.98 -0.20
C LEU A 27 31.20 -13.79 1.08
N GLU A 28 32.23 -14.27 1.74
CA GLU A 28 32.08 -15.12 2.93
C GLU A 28 31.90 -14.27 4.20
N PRO A 29 30.81 -14.46 4.97
CA PRO A 29 30.61 -13.76 6.23
C PRO A 29 31.81 -13.90 7.19
N GLY A 30 32.17 -12.80 7.85
CA GLY A 30 33.33 -12.76 8.76
C GLY A 30 34.67 -12.44 8.10
N THR A 31 34.72 -12.38 6.77
CA THR A 31 35.91 -11.88 6.05
C THR A 31 35.92 -10.36 5.94
N THR A 32 37.10 -9.76 5.76
CA THR A 32 37.24 -8.32 5.53
C THR A 32 36.51 -7.87 4.28
N THR A 33 36.55 -8.64 3.19
CA THR A 33 35.88 -8.30 1.93
C THR A 33 34.37 -8.27 2.08
N PHE A 34 33.79 -9.23 2.81
CA PHE A 34 32.37 -9.19 3.16
C PHE A 34 32.02 -7.98 4.01
N ALA A 35 32.84 -7.66 5.03
CA ALA A 35 32.59 -6.52 5.89
C ALA A 35 32.64 -5.19 5.11
N SER A 36 33.64 -4.98 4.24
CA SER A 36 33.75 -3.79 3.40
C SER A 36 32.57 -3.64 2.44
N GLU A 37 32.16 -4.73 1.77
CA GLU A 37 31.03 -4.67 0.85
C GLU A 37 29.71 -4.44 1.58
N LYS A 38 29.52 -5.07 2.75
CA LYS A 38 28.37 -4.79 3.61
C LYS A 38 28.31 -3.31 3.99
N GLU A 39 29.43 -2.73 4.46
CA GLU A 39 29.49 -1.31 4.82
C GLU A 39 29.18 -0.40 3.63
N ARG A 40 29.67 -0.74 2.42
CA ARG A 40 29.31 -0.01 1.19
C ARG A 40 27.80 -0.05 0.93
N LEU A 41 27.21 -1.25 0.96
CA LEU A 41 25.78 -1.46 0.65
C LEU A 41 24.86 -0.75 1.64
N ILE A 42 25.11 -0.85 2.96
CA ILE A 42 24.24 -0.25 3.98
C ILE A 42 24.34 1.28 4.03
N ASN A 43 25.39 1.86 3.42
CA ASN A 43 25.59 3.31 3.39
C ASN A 43 25.13 3.96 2.07
N SER A 44 24.89 3.19 1.00
CA SER A 44 24.40 3.68 -0.29
C SER A 44 22.88 3.70 -0.40
N THR A 45 22.31 4.84 -0.74
CA THR A 45 20.86 5.03 -1.00
C THR A 45 20.45 4.74 -2.44
N ASP A 46 21.38 4.32 -3.29
CA ASP A 46 21.10 3.80 -4.64
C ASP A 46 20.73 2.32 -4.54
N PHE A 47 19.48 1.97 -4.86
CA PHE A 47 18.97 0.60 -4.70
C PHE A 47 19.38 -0.32 -5.84
N THR A 48 20.02 0.21 -6.88
CA THR A 48 20.65 -0.62 -7.91
C THR A 48 21.94 -1.28 -7.41
N ASP A 49 22.57 -0.69 -6.40
CA ASP A 49 23.88 -1.10 -5.87
C ASP A 49 24.06 -0.82 -4.36
N GLY A 50 22.97 -0.83 -3.61
CA GLY A 50 22.91 -0.37 -2.22
C GLY A 50 21.59 -0.73 -1.53
N ALA A 51 21.54 -0.51 -0.21
CA ALA A 51 20.45 -0.94 0.65
C ALA A 51 20.03 0.08 1.72
N ARG A 52 20.60 1.30 1.69
CA ARG A 52 20.28 2.33 2.69
C ARG A 52 18.92 2.96 2.42
N LEU A 53 18.06 2.91 3.44
CA LEU A 53 16.79 3.61 3.47
C LEU A 53 16.85 4.76 4.48
N ILE A 54 16.58 5.99 4.06
CA ILE A 54 16.48 7.16 4.95
C ILE A 54 15.01 7.53 5.10
N ASN A 55 14.55 7.76 6.34
CA ASN A 55 13.20 8.24 6.61
C ASN A 55 13.11 8.93 7.98
N HIS A 56 13.05 10.26 7.96
CA HIS A 56 12.81 11.18 9.07
C HIS A 56 11.43 11.84 8.99
N SER A 57 10.49 11.27 8.21
CA SER A 57 9.15 11.81 8.03
C SER A 57 8.36 11.91 9.34
N ARG A 58 7.43 12.88 9.41
CA ARG A 58 6.63 13.19 10.60
C ARG A 58 5.14 13.16 10.27
N LEU A 59 4.35 12.82 11.28
CA LEU A 59 2.89 12.90 11.27
C LEU A 59 2.43 13.67 12.51
N MET A 60 1.68 14.74 12.29
CA MET A 60 0.93 15.41 13.35
C MET A 60 -0.54 15.01 13.22
N HIS A 61 -1.16 14.57 14.31
CA HIS A 61 -2.56 14.14 14.36
C HIS A 61 -3.27 14.85 15.51
N VAL A 62 -4.40 15.48 15.20
CA VAL A 62 -5.30 16.10 16.17
C VAL A 62 -6.68 15.50 15.99
N GLU A 63 -7.33 15.11 17.09
CA GLU A 63 -8.70 14.61 17.07
C GLU A 63 -9.51 15.14 18.24
N GLY A 64 -10.82 15.23 18.01
CA GLY A 64 -11.80 15.59 19.02
C GLY A 64 -13.06 14.76 18.85
N LYS A 65 -13.72 14.47 19.96
CA LYS A 65 -15.03 13.81 19.99
C LYS A 65 -15.90 14.44 21.06
N TYR A 66 -17.21 14.37 20.86
CA TYR A 66 -18.18 14.87 21.81
C TYR A 66 -19.46 14.02 21.80
N ASP A 67 -19.95 13.69 23.00
CA ASP A 67 -21.15 12.90 23.25
C ASP A 67 -22.29 13.80 23.76
N PHE A 68 -23.43 13.83 23.06
CA PHE A 68 -24.55 14.72 23.35
C PHE A 68 -25.58 14.13 24.33
N ASN A 69 -25.22 13.07 25.05
CA ASN A 69 -26.15 12.31 25.89
C ASN A 69 -26.77 13.15 27.03
N GLU A 70 -26.10 14.23 27.46
CA GLU A 70 -26.64 15.15 28.47
C GLU A 70 -27.73 16.08 27.91
N TRP A 71 -27.74 16.33 26.60
CA TRP A 71 -28.67 17.27 25.95
C TRP A 71 -29.74 16.57 25.11
N ILE A 72 -29.46 15.36 24.64
CA ILE A 72 -30.35 14.57 23.79
C ILE A 72 -30.58 13.22 24.47
N SER A 73 -31.79 13.01 25.00
CA SER A 73 -32.13 11.81 25.76
C SER A 73 -32.82 10.71 24.94
N TRP A 74 -33.28 11.02 23.72
CA TRP A 74 -34.05 10.06 22.90
C TRP A 74 -33.17 9.08 22.11
N ALA A 75 -31.87 9.38 21.97
CA ALA A 75 -30.86 8.53 21.34
C ALA A 75 -29.46 8.98 21.78
N ASP A 76 -28.50 8.07 21.72
CA ASP A 76 -27.09 8.37 21.94
C ASP A 76 -26.52 9.04 20.69
N PHE A 77 -26.05 10.28 20.82
CA PHE A 77 -25.48 11.04 19.72
C PHE A 77 -24.00 11.34 19.99
N GLU A 78 -23.16 11.06 19.01
CA GLU A 78 -21.72 11.30 19.06
C GLU A 78 -21.28 11.98 17.78
N ILE A 79 -20.47 13.03 17.90
CA ILE A 79 -19.73 13.63 16.79
C ILE A 79 -18.25 13.50 17.05
N GLY A 80 -17.46 13.36 15.99
CA GLY A 80 -16.02 13.47 16.09
C GLY A 80 -15.39 14.03 14.83
N SER A 81 -14.19 14.57 14.98
CA SER A 81 -13.40 15.13 13.90
C SER A 81 -11.92 14.83 14.09
N ASN A 82 -11.18 14.79 12.99
CA ASN A 82 -9.74 14.57 13.00
C ASN A 82 -9.08 15.39 11.89
N TYR A 83 -7.83 15.76 12.15
CA TYR A 83 -6.94 16.42 11.20
C TYR A 83 -5.55 15.78 11.31
N ARG A 84 -4.95 15.49 10.16
CA ARG A 84 -3.61 14.93 10.03
C ARG A 84 -2.78 15.78 9.09
N PHE A 85 -1.53 16.00 9.46
CA PHE A 85 -0.55 16.67 8.61
C PHE A 85 0.70 15.80 8.53
N TYR A 86 1.18 15.58 7.31
CA TYR A 86 2.32 14.75 6.99
C TYR A 86 3.44 15.64 6.45
N ASP A 87 4.65 15.38 6.92
CA ASP A 87 5.89 16.00 6.46
C ASP A 87 6.84 14.86 6.08
N LEU A 88 7.09 14.67 4.78
CA LEU A 88 7.85 13.54 4.27
C LEU A 88 9.31 13.95 4.08
N VAL A 89 10.18 13.26 4.81
CA VAL A 89 11.63 13.50 4.81
C VAL A 89 12.34 12.16 4.64
N SER A 90 12.70 11.78 3.42
CA SER A 90 13.47 10.60 3.06
C SER A 90 14.78 10.91 2.32
N GLU A 91 15.09 12.18 2.05
CA GLU A 91 16.32 12.62 1.35
C GLU A 91 16.48 11.93 -0.02
N GLY A 92 15.38 11.71 -0.75
CA GLY A 92 15.38 11.03 -2.04
C GLY A 92 15.47 9.50 -1.96
N SER A 93 15.48 8.94 -0.74
CA SER A 93 15.60 7.49 -0.54
C SER A 93 14.28 6.75 -0.83
N ILE A 94 13.13 7.37 -0.53
CA ILE A 94 11.79 6.77 -0.67
C ILE A 94 10.89 7.62 -1.57
N PHE A 95 10.79 8.89 -1.23
CA PHE A 95 10.00 9.91 -1.90
C PHE A 95 10.94 10.80 -2.71
N PRO A 96 10.45 11.55 -3.71
CA PRO A 96 11.27 12.50 -4.45
C PRO A 96 11.56 13.78 -3.63
N ASP A 97 11.69 13.69 -2.31
CA ASP A 97 11.98 14.81 -1.43
C ASP A 97 13.51 15.06 -1.38
N THR A 98 13.94 16.13 -2.04
CA THR A 98 15.37 16.50 -2.12
C THR A 98 15.53 17.93 -1.62
N ALA A 99 16.76 18.46 -1.53
CA ALA A 99 17.06 19.75 -0.88
C ALA A 99 16.21 20.96 -1.34
N ASN A 100 15.47 20.86 -2.45
CA ASN A 100 14.56 21.91 -2.97
C ASN A 100 13.13 21.39 -3.21
N ASN A 101 12.73 20.25 -2.64
CA ASN A 101 11.41 19.66 -2.84
C ASN A 101 10.90 19.06 -1.53
N ASP A 102 10.34 19.90 -0.67
CA ASP A 102 9.67 19.44 0.54
C ASP A 102 8.30 18.89 0.19
N ILE A 103 7.95 17.71 0.72
CA ILE A 103 6.66 17.07 0.44
C ILE A 103 5.84 17.05 1.72
N THR A 104 4.75 17.81 1.72
CA THR A 104 3.77 17.83 2.81
C THR A 104 2.39 17.61 2.25
N PHE A 105 1.49 17.04 3.06
CA PHE A 105 0.07 16.97 2.72
C PHE A 105 -0.78 16.84 3.98
N TYR A 106 -2.06 17.17 3.88
CA TYR A 106 -3.00 17.01 4.98
C TYR A 106 -4.20 16.12 4.65
N GLU A 107 -4.82 15.60 5.70
CA GLU A 107 -6.09 14.90 5.66
C GLU A 107 -6.97 15.39 6.79
N TYR A 108 -8.27 15.50 6.55
CA TYR A 108 -9.23 15.79 7.61
C TYR A 108 -10.52 15.05 7.39
N GLY A 109 -11.24 14.81 8.48
CA GLY A 109 -12.51 14.15 8.40
C GLY A 109 -13.34 14.35 9.65
N GLY A 110 -14.62 14.08 9.53
CA GLY A 110 -15.58 14.16 10.61
C GLY A 110 -16.63 13.06 10.49
N TYR A 111 -17.22 12.69 11.60
CA TYR A 111 -18.33 11.75 11.61
C TYR A 111 -19.42 12.20 12.58
N LEU A 112 -20.63 11.76 12.26
CA LEU A 112 -21.80 11.83 13.13
C LEU A 112 -22.33 10.40 13.30
N LYS A 113 -22.62 10.01 14.54
CA LYS A 113 -23.17 8.72 14.90
C LYS A 113 -24.39 8.93 15.81
N ALA A 114 -25.45 8.19 15.53
CA ALA A 114 -26.65 8.12 16.35
C ALA A 114 -26.98 6.66 16.64
N SER A 115 -27.26 6.32 17.89
CA SER A 115 -27.66 4.98 18.30
C SER A 115 -28.91 5.04 19.17
N ARG A 116 -29.85 4.14 18.94
CA ARG A 116 -31.06 4.06 19.74
C ARG A 116 -31.45 2.62 19.99
N LYS A 117 -31.88 2.36 21.23
CA LYS A 117 -32.48 1.10 21.64
C LYS A 117 -34.00 1.15 21.50
N PHE A 118 -34.59 0.04 21.09
CA PHE A 118 -36.02 -0.20 20.88
C PHE A 118 -36.39 -1.56 21.47
N LEU A 119 -37.68 -1.88 21.52
CA LEU A 119 -38.21 -3.17 21.99
C LEU A 119 -37.67 -3.54 23.39
N ASP A 120 -37.87 -2.67 24.37
CA ASP A 120 -37.37 -2.87 25.75
C ASP A 120 -35.86 -3.20 25.81
N GLU A 121 -35.08 -2.52 24.95
CA GLU A 121 -33.64 -2.67 24.78
C GLU A 121 -33.14 -3.90 23.99
N ASP A 122 -34.03 -4.76 23.51
CA ASP A 122 -33.66 -5.93 22.72
C ASP A 122 -33.19 -5.59 21.30
N LEU A 123 -33.60 -4.44 20.74
CA LEU A 123 -33.17 -3.99 19.42
C LEU A 123 -32.34 -2.70 19.50
N SER A 124 -31.06 -2.78 19.18
CA SER A 124 -30.19 -1.61 19.02
C SER A 124 -30.00 -1.28 17.54
N VAL A 125 -30.30 -0.05 17.14
CA VAL A 125 -30.06 0.46 15.80
C VAL A 125 -29.07 1.62 15.88
N THR A 126 -28.01 1.53 15.08
CA THR A 126 -26.98 2.56 14.97
C THR A 126 -26.88 3.01 13.51
N ALA A 127 -26.90 4.31 13.30
CA ALA A 127 -26.60 4.94 12.02
C ALA A 127 -25.42 5.90 12.19
N SER A 128 -24.55 5.96 11.20
CA SER A 128 -23.43 6.91 11.18
C SER A 128 -23.10 7.32 9.77
N VAL A 129 -22.57 8.52 9.62
CA VAL A 129 -21.96 8.99 8.38
C VAL A 129 -20.61 9.60 8.70
N ARG A 130 -19.63 9.31 7.86
CA ARG A 130 -18.29 9.89 7.94
C ARG A 130 -17.96 10.61 6.64
N TYR A 131 -17.36 11.79 6.77
CA TYR A 131 -16.76 12.56 5.69
C TYR A 131 -15.24 12.51 5.84
N ASP A 132 -14.54 12.22 4.76
CA ASP A 132 -13.07 12.21 4.69
C ASP A 132 -12.59 13.00 3.48
N LYS A 133 -11.59 13.87 3.66
CA LYS A 133 -10.90 14.61 2.60
C LYS A 133 -9.40 14.46 2.77
N SER A 134 -8.72 14.14 1.68
CA SER A 134 -7.25 14.22 1.55
C SER A 134 -6.91 15.37 0.60
N GLU A 135 -5.77 16.03 0.79
CA GLU A 135 -5.33 17.13 -0.09
C GLU A 135 -5.35 16.74 -1.57
N ASN A 136 -4.84 15.54 -1.88
CA ASN A 136 -4.63 15.07 -3.25
C ASN A 136 -5.76 14.21 -3.84
N PHE A 137 -6.83 13.94 -3.09
CA PHE A 137 -7.94 13.10 -3.54
C PHE A 137 -9.29 13.74 -3.25
N ASP A 138 -10.32 13.33 -4.00
CA ASP A 138 -11.68 13.80 -3.79
C ASP A 138 -12.20 13.45 -2.39
N ASP A 139 -13.18 14.22 -1.94
CA ASP A 139 -13.89 13.96 -0.70
C ASP A 139 -14.77 12.71 -0.81
N HIS A 140 -14.94 12.02 0.31
CA HIS A 140 -15.68 10.77 0.38
C HIS A 140 -16.65 10.76 1.56
N LEU A 141 -17.89 10.36 1.28
CA LEU A 141 -18.91 10.11 2.29
C LEU A 141 -19.11 8.60 2.47
N SER A 142 -18.99 8.15 3.73
CA SER A 142 -19.10 6.75 4.12
C SER A 142 -20.29 6.55 5.08
N PRO A 143 -21.50 6.29 4.59
CA PRO A 143 -22.62 5.88 5.42
C PRO A 143 -22.46 4.47 5.99
N ARG A 144 -23.02 4.27 7.18
CA ARG A 144 -23.17 2.98 7.84
C ARG A 144 -24.50 2.94 8.59
N ILE A 145 -25.21 1.83 8.46
CA ILE A 145 -26.35 1.48 9.29
C ILE A 145 -26.18 0.05 9.80
N SER A 146 -26.48 -0.17 11.08
CA SER A 146 -26.42 -1.50 11.69
C SER A 146 -27.53 -1.69 12.70
N ALA A 147 -28.06 -2.90 12.76
CA ALA A 147 -29.01 -3.36 13.76
C ALA A 147 -28.47 -4.59 14.48
N LEU A 148 -28.68 -4.64 15.80
CA LEU A 148 -28.42 -5.78 16.66
C LEU A 148 -29.72 -6.11 17.39
N TYR A 149 -30.24 -7.30 17.18
CA TYR A 149 -31.43 -7.80 17.85
C TYR A 149 -31.08 -8.98 18.76
N THR A 150 -31.46 -8.87 20.03
CA THR A 150 -31.31 -9.91 21.04
C THR A 150 -32.66 -10.59 21.23
N PHE A 151 -32.72 -11.89 21.00
CA PHE A 151 -33.91 -12.70 21.21
C PHE A 151 -33.71 -13.64 22.41
N ARG A 152 -34.62 -13.55 23.39
CA ARG A 152 -34.62 -14.37 24.62
C ARG A 152 -33.26 -14.35 25.35
N GLU A 153 -32.60 -13.20 25.38
CA GLU A 153 -31.30 -12.94 26.03
C GLU A 153 -30.09 -13.77 25.51
N LYS A 154 -30.33 -14.80 24.69
CA LYS A 154 -29.33 -15.82 24.33
C LYS A 154 -29.01 -15.85 22.84
N HIS A 155 -29.86 -15.26 22.00
CA HIS A 155 -29.69 -15.27 20.55
C HIS A 155 -29.47 -13.85 20.05
N ASN A 156 -28.39 -13.62 19.31
CA ASN A 156 -28.02 -12.30 18.81
C ASN A 156 -28.00 -12.33 17.28
N PHE A 157 -28.83 -11.51 16.65
CA PHE A 157 -28.88 -11.32 15.21
C PHE A 157 -28.35 -9.95 14.86
N ARG A 158 -27.34 -9.88 13.99
CA ARG A 158 -26.73 -8.62 13.56
C ARG A 158 -26.83 -8.47 12.05
N ALA A 159 -27.31 -7.32 11.61
CA ALA A 159 -27.28 -6.91 10.22
C ALA A 159 -26.59 -5.54 10.10
N SER A 160 -25.74 -5.37 9.10
CA SER A 160 -25.07 -4.09 8.85
C SER A 160 -24.83 -3.86 7.38
N PHE A 161 -25.06 -2.63 6.94
CA PHE A 161 -24.70 -2.14 5.62
C PHE A 161 -23.78 -0.92 5.80
N LEU A 162 -22.62 -0.94 5.15
CA LEU A 162 -21.66 0.15 5.22
C LEU A 162 -20.87 0.23 3.92
N THR A 163 -20.47 1.44 3.57
CA THR A 163 -19.44 1.69 2.55
C THR A 163 -18.13 2.00 3.24
N GLY A 164 -17.04 1.39 2.78
CA GLY A 164 -15.70 1.67 3.28
C GLY A 164 -14.91 2.45 2.24
N TYR A 165 -14.14 3.43 2.70
CA TYR A 165 -13.19 4.16 1.87
C TYR A 165 -11.89 4.36 2.65
N ARG A 166 -10.77 4.43 1.92
CA ARG A 166 -9.44 4.66 2.49
C ARG A 166 -8.65 5.55 1.55
N ASN A 167 -8.22 6.70 2.04
CA ASN A 167 -7.28 7.54 1.33
C ASN A 167 -5.95 6.80 1.10
N PRO A 168 -5.35 6.92 -0.10
CA PRO A 168 -3.99 6.45 -0.32
C PRO A 168 -3.01 7.09 0.67
N GLY A 169 -2.11 6.31 1.26
CA GLY A 169 -1.12 6.82 2.21
C GLY A 169 0.09 7.44 1.49
N ALA A 170 1.01 8.03 2.26
CA ALA A 170 2.20 8.72 1.74
C ALA A 170 3.00 7.93 0.68
N LYS A 171 3.22 6.62 0.89
CA LYS A 171 3.92 5.75 -0.08
C LYS A 171 3.12 5.55 -1.37
N GLU A 172 1.82 5.31 -1.24
CA GLU A 172 0.94 5.11 -2.40
C GLU A 172 0.78 6.40 -3.20
N GLN A 173 0.93 7.56 -2.55
CA GLN A 173 0.90 8.87 -3.20
C GLN A 173 2.24 9.23 -3.84
N PHE A 174 3.32 9.20 -3.05
CA PHE A 174 4.56 9.90 -3.36
C PHE A 174 5.76 9.02 -3.68
N MET A 175 5.66 7.69 -3.65
CA MET A 175 6.81 6.82 -3.92
C MET A 175 7.36 7.07 -5.34
N ASN A 176 8.66 7.24 -5.49
CA ASN A 176 9.31 7.30 -6.80
C ASN A 176 10.73 6.77 -6.67
N LYS A 177 10.89 5.46 -6.77
CA LYS A 177 12.17 4.80 -6.49
C LYS A 177 12.52 3.75 -7.53
N ASP A 178 13.68 3.93 -8.16
CA ASP A 178 14.31 2.89 -8.96
C ASP A 178 14.98 1.87 -8.05
N ILE A 179 14.64 0.60 -8.24
CA ILE A 179 15.24 -0.52 -7.51
C ILE A 179 16.10 -1.42 -8.42
N GLY A 180 16.32 -1.01 -9.68
CA GLY A 180 17.08 -1.75 -10.68
C GLY A 180 16.16 -2.43 -11.70
N PRO A 181 15.64 -3.64 -11.42
CA PRO A 181 14.80 -4.36 -12.39
C PRO A 181 13.38 -3.77 -12.52
N ALA A 182 13.02 -2.83 -11.64
CA ALA A 182 11.74 -2.14 -11.65
C ALA A 182 11.87 -0.74 -11.04
N ARG A 183 10.89 0.12 -11.32
CA ARG A 183 10.69 1.39 -10.62
C ARG A 183 9.36 1.35 -9.88
N LEU A 184 9.40 1.68 -8.60
CA LEU A 184 8.23 1.82 -7.75
C LEU A 184 7.71 3.24 -7.85
N LEU A 185 6.45 3.39 -8.25
CA LEU A 185 5.79 4.69 -8.44
C LEU A 185 4.51 4.76 -7.61
N GLY A 186 4.29 5.89 -6.96
CA GLY A 186 3.02 6.29 -6.39
C GLY A 186 2.01 6.63 -7.47
N GLY A 187 0.75 6.78 -7.07
CA GLY A 187 -0.39 6.97 -7.97
C GLY A 187 -0.71 8.42 -8.30
N LEU A 188 0.01 9.40 -7.74
CA LEU A 188 -0.21 10.80 -8.08
C LEU A 188 0.19 11.09 -9.53
N SER A 189 -0.62 11.90 -10.21
CA SER A 189 -0.48 12.19 -11.64
C SER A 189 0.89 12.79 -11.95
N GLU A 190 1.39 13.66 -11.07
CA GLU A 190 2.67 14.34 -11.15
C GLU A 190 3.85 13.34 -11.18
N LEU A 191 3.70 12.17 -10.55
CA LEU A 191 4.72 11.13 -10.51
C LEU A 191 4.62 10.14 -11.67
N VAL A 192 3.41 9.82 -12.13
CA VAL A 192 3.21 8.83 -13.21
C VAL A 192 3.23 9.43 -14.62
N SER A 193 2.88 10.70 -14.76
CA SER A 193 2.79 11.39 -16.07
C SER A 193 4.12 11.47 -16.82
N PRO A 194 5.28 11.75 -16.18
CA PRO A 194 6.57 11.76 -16.86
C PRO A 194 6.93 10.41 -17.52
N TYR A 195 6.33 9.32 -17.06
CA TYR A 195 6.53 7.97 -17.60
C TYR A 195 5.49 7.58 -18.64
N ASN A 196 4.56 8.48 -18.99
CA ASN A 196 3.43 8.22 -19.88
C ASN A 196 2.62 6.96 -19.50
N LEU A 197 2.56 6.62 -18.21
CA LEU A 197 1.87 5.40 -17.74
C LEU A 197 0.33 5.48 -17.82
N PRO A 198 -0.33 6.60 -17.46
CA PRO A 198 -1.79 6.67 -17.49
C PRO A 198 -2.40 6.39 -18.87
N MET A 199 -1.69 6.77 -19.93
CA MET A 199 -2.16 6.60 -21.32
C MET A 199 -1.65 5.33 -22.01
N ASN A 200 -0.72 4.59 -21.41
CA ASN A 200 -0.08 3.42 -22.03
C ASN A 200 -0.30 2.10 -21.26
N GLY A 201 -1.30 2.03 -20.38
CA GLY A 201 -1.66 0.80 -19.68
C GLY A 201 -2.23 -0.25 -20.65
N ILE A 202 -1.52 -1.37 -20.85
CA ILE A 202 -2.00 -2.52 -21.61
C ILE A 202 -2.28 -3.68 -20.65
N PHE A 203 -3.49 -4.25 -20.69
CA PHE A 203 -3.78 -5.45 -19.91
C PHE A 203 -2.83 -6.59 -20.29
N ARG A 204 -2.24 -7.27 -19.31
CA ARG A 204 -1.34 -8.41 -19.52
C ARG A 204 -1.96 -9.48 -20.45
N LYS A 205 -3.27 -9.68 -20.38
CA LYS A 205 -4.01 -10.58 -21.28
C LYS A 205 -3.87 -10.19 -22.76
N LYS A 206 -3.86 -8.90 -23.08
CA LYS A 206 -3.66 -8.39 -24.45
C LYS A 206 -2.23 -8.64 -24.94
N VAL A 207 -1.24 -8.49 -24.05
CA VAL A 207 0.17 -8.82 -24.36
C VAL A 207 0.33 -10.32 -24.65
N TYR A 208 -0.28 -11.19 -23.83
CA TYR A 208 -0.26 -12.63 -24.08
C TYR A 208 -0.96 -13.00 -25.37
N ALA A 209 -2.15 -12.45 -25.63
CA ALA A 209 -2.86 -12.70 -26.88
C ALA A 209 -2.05 -12.27 -28.13
N PHE A 210 -1.34 -11.14 -28.05
CA PHE A 210 -0.43 -10.70 -29.11
C PHE A 210 0.72 -11.69 -29.31
N ASN A 211 1.41 -12.09 -28.23
CA ASN A 211 2.51 -13.03 -28.30
C ASN A 211 2.07 -14.41 -28.84
N ASP A 212 0.91 -14.90 -28.43
CA ASP A 212 0.34 -16.16 -28.91
C ASP A 212 0.03 -16.08 -30.41
N ALA A 213 -0.54 -14.97 -30.88
CA ALA A 213 -0.81 -14.76 -32.30
C ALA A 213 0.48 -14.67 -33.13
N VAL A 214 1.50 -13.95 -32.65
CA VAL A 214 2.81 -13.86 -33.30
C VAL A 214 3.48 -15.24 -33.36
N ASN A 215 3.46 -16.00 -32.26
CA ASN A 215 3.99 -17.36 -32.23
C ASN A 215 3.24 -18.28 -33.20
N ALA A 216 1.91 -18.25 -33.20
CA ALA A 216 1.10 -19.06 -34.13
C ALA A 216 1.45 -18.75 -35.59
N ASN A 217 1.62 -17.47 -35.95
CA ASN A 217 2.02 -17.07 -37.29
C ASN A 217 3.42 -17.59 -37.64
N LEU A 218 4.41 -17.38 -36.77
CA LEU A 218 5.80 -17.82 -36.94
C LEU A 218 5.96 -19.35 -37.07
N TYR A 219 5.07 -20.13 -36.45
CA TYR A 219 5.10 -21.60 -36.50
C TYR A 219 4.11 -22.20 -37.52
N SER A 220 3.25 -21.39 -38.15
CA SER A 220 2.35 -21.83 -39.23
C SER A 220 2.97 -21.80 -40.63
N GLU A 221 4.12 -21.14 -40.80
CA GLU A 221 4.88 -21.07 -42.06
C GLU A 221 5.98 -22.15 -42.18
N LYS A 222 5.87 -23.27 -41.45
CA LYS A 222 6.68 -24.48 -41.63
C LYS A 222 5.80 -25.68 -41.92
#